data_AF-A0A0M9DY37-F1
#
_entry.id   AF-A0A0M9DY37-F1
#
_cell.length_a   1.000
_cell.length_b   1.000
_cell.length_c   1.000
_cell.angle_alpha   90.00
_cell.angle_beta   90.00
_cell.angle_gamma   90.00
#
_symmetry.space_group_name_H-M   'P 1'
#
loop_
_entity.id
_entity.type
_entity.pdbx_description
1 polymer ?
#
loop_
_entity_poly.entity_id
_entity_poly.type
_entity_poly.pdbx_seq_one_letter_code
_entity_poly.pdbx_strand_id
1 'polypeptide(L)'
;SNPMDLFLISQLLATGQEPNVFDLQQQIFSIMKNDYERNLKNEFPLEDISSIAYDMRCNDYVIITQDKMPQAPLNCMEKHKMLIKRIDENNCPQWLFRHQSIMDFFITKLFLRREHENKQLKHIDDVQYRGVYFLLANLLPENEAENLKELLINHAADTKNHSISDEFIKKLRGRRKMSKLTTSA
;
A
#
# COMPACT_ATOMS: atom_id res chain seq x y z
N SER A 1 13.47 -13.07 -0.51
CA SER A 1 12.23 -13.37 0.24
C SER A 1 12.22 -12.58 1.53
N ASN A 2 11.23 -11.70 1.72
CA ASN A 2 11.11 -10.85 2.90
C ASN A 2 10.37 -11.61 4.01
N PRO A 3 10.82 -11.60 5.28
CA PRO A 3 10.10 -12.19 6.41
C PRO A 3 8.61 -11.77 6.51
N MET A 4 8.28 -10.56 6.03
CA MET A 4 6.89 -10.07 5.94
C MET A 4 6.04 -10.89 4.95
N ASP A 5 6.56 -11.17 3.76
CA ASP A 5 5.86 -11.95 2.74
C ASP A 5 5.55 -13.37 3.25
N LEU A 6 6.48 -13.96 4.01
CA LEU A 6 6.29 -15.28 4.63
C LEU A 6 5.14 -15.27 5.65
N PHE A 7 5.05 -14.22 6.48
CA PHE A 7 3.92 -14.05 7.40
C PHE A 7 2.58 -13.88 6.65
N LEU A 8 2.54 -13.04 5.59
CA LEU A 8 1.32 -12.85 4.80
C LEU A 8 0.90 -14.12 4.07
N ILE A 9 1.85 -14.86 3.50
CA ILE A 9 1.61 -16.15 2.86
C ILE A 9 1.00 -17.14 3.87
N SER A 10 1.58 -17.27 5.07
CA SER A 10 1.02 -18.13 6.12
C SER A 10 -0.39 -17.71 6.51
N GLN A 11 -0.67 -16.41 6.60
CA GLN A 11 -2.00 -15.90 6.93
C GLN A 11 -3.02 -16.22 5.82
N LEU A 12 -2.66 -16.04 4.54
CA LEU A 12 -3.53 -16.39 3.40
C LEU A 12 -3.84 -17.88 3.37
N LEU A 13 -2.82 -18.73 3.55
CA LEU A 13 -2.99 -20.18 3.62
C LEU A 13 -3.90 -20.60 4.78
N ALA A 14 -3.75 -19.97 5.95
CA ALA A 14 -4.63 -20.23 7.11
C ALA A 14 -6.10 -19.86 6.84
N THR A 15 -6.36 -18.91 5.93
CA THR A 15 -7.72 -18.53 5.49
C THR A 15 -8.22 -19.32 4.28
N GLY A 16 -7.46 -20.33 3.80
CA GLY A 16 -7.81 -21.13 2.62
C GLY A 16 -7.67 -20.38 1.29
N GLN A 17 -6.92 -19.29 1.25
CA GLN A 17 -6.66 -18.50 0.04
C GLN A 17 -5.35 -18.95 -0.61
N GLU A 18 -5.33 -19.00 -1.95
CA GLU A 18 -4.09 -19.19 -2.70
C GLU A 18 -3.28 -17.88 -2.74
N PRO A 19 -2.04 -17.86 -2.22
CA PRO A 19 -1.24 -16.64 -2.18
C PRO A 19 -0.77 -16.23 -3.58
N ASN A 20 -1.08 -15.00 -3.98
CA ASN A 20 -0.49 -14.37 -5.15
C ASN A 20 0.64 -13.44 -4.69
N VAL A 21 1.89 -13.86 -4.89
CA VAL A 21 3.09 -13.13 -4.44
C VAL A 21 3.12 -11.67 -4.92
N PHE A 22 2.54 -11.36 -6.08
CA PHE A 22 2.52 -10.01 -6.64
C PHE A 22 1.41 -9.12 -6.07
N ASP A 23 0.43 -9.72 -5.37
CA ASP A 23 -0.79 -9.06 -4.90
C ASP A 23 -1.09 -9.35 -3.40
N LEU A 24 -0.12 -9.91 -2.65
CA LEU A 24 -0.30 -10.33 -1.25
C LEU A 24 -0.92 -9.26 -0.37
N GLN A 25 -0.45 -8.02 -0.48
CA GLN A 25 -0.94 -6.91 0.33
C GLN A 25 -2.41 -6.58 0.02
N GLN A 26 -2.78 -6.62 -1.27
CA GLN A 26 -4.15 -6.42 -1.70
C GLN A 26 -5.05 -7.56 -1.22
N GLN A 27 -4.61 -8.81 -1.31
CA GLN A 27 -5.38 -9.96 -0.83
C GLN A 27 -5.68 -9.85 0.68
N ILE A 28 -4.67 -9.51 1.48
CA ILE A 28 -4.82 -9.33 2.93
C ILE A 28 -5.73 -8.14 3.24
N PHE A 29 -5.59 -7.05 2.50
CA PHE A 29 -6.51 -5.91 2.61
C PHE A 29 -7.95 -6.29 2.28
N SER A 30 -8.19 -7.06 1.21
CA SER A 30 -9.52 -7.52 0.84
C SER A 30 -10.15 -8.39 1.94
N ILE A 31 -9.37 -9.27 2.58
CA ILE A 31 -9.84 -10.09 3.72
C ILE A 31 -10.22 -9.19 4.90
N MET A 32 -9.35 -8.24 5.25
CA MET A 32 -9.59 -7.30 6.34
C MET A 32 -10.82 -6.42 6.07
N LYS A 33 -10.92 -5.83 4.87
CA LYS A 33 -12.05 -5.00 4.44
C LYS A 33 -13.36 -5.80 4.53
N ASN A 34 -13.39 -7.01 4.00
CA ASN A 34 -14.58 -7.86 4.04
C ASN A 34 -15.00 -8.22 5.47
N ASP A 35 -14.04 -8.48 6.37
CA ASP A 35 -14.33 -8.74 7.80
C ASP A 35 -14.90 -7.49 8.49
N TYR A 36 -14.37 -6.29 8.19
CA TYR A 36 -14.90 -5.03 8.70
C TYR A 36 -16.36 -4.83 8.28
N GLU A 37 -16.62 -4.92 6.97
CA GLU A 37 -17.92 -4.63 6.37
C GLU A 37 -18.99 -5.63 6.80
N ARG A 38 -18.64 -6.91 6.95
CA ARG A 38 -19.56 -7.94 7.46
C ARG A 38 -19.95 -7.73 8.92
N ASN A 39 -18.99 -7.35 9.76
CA ASN A 39 -19.22 -7.26 11.21
C ASN A 39 -19.89 -5.94 11.61
N LEU A 40 -19.56 -4.84 10.94
CA LEU A 40 -20.02 -3.49 11.32
C LEU A 40 -21.09 -2.93 10.39
N LYS A 41 -21.39 -3.60 9.26
CA LYS A 41 -22.37 -3.18 8.24
C LYS A 41 -22.14 -1.77 7.68
N ASN A 42 -20.90 -1.28 7.76
CA ASN A 42 -20.45 0.02 7.26
C ASN A 42 -19.27 -0.21 6.31
N GLU A 43 -19.12 0.67 5.32
CA GLU A 43 -17.97 0.64 4.42
C GLU A 43 -16.68 0.95 5.19
N PHE A 44 -15.60 0.24 4.85
CA PHE A 44 -14.29 0.53 5.44
C PHE A 44 -13.79 1.92 4.99
N PRO A 45 -13.36 2.80 5.92
CA PRO A 45 -12.95 4.18 5.61
C PRO A 45 -11.55 4.23 4.99
N LEU A 46 -11.43 3.66 3.78
CA LEU A 46 -10.16 3.53 3.06
C LEU A 46 -9.55 4.92 2.78
N GLU A 47 -10.38 5.88 2.39
CA GLU A 47 -9.94 7.23 2.06
C GLU A 47 -9.30 7.95 3.23
N ASP A 48 -9.97 7.93 4.38
CA ASP A 48 -9.51 8.59 5.59
C ASP A 48 -8.19 7.97 6.07
N ILE A 49 -8.09 6.64 6.05
CA ILE A 49 -6.85 5.93 6.44
C ILE A 49 -5.72 6.21 5.45
N SER A 50 -6.01 6.21 4.15
CA SER A 50 -5.05 6.56 3.11
C SER A 50 -4.54 7.99 3.22
N SER A 51 -5.43 8.93 3.56
CA SER A 51 -5.07 10.33 3.78
C SER A 51 -4.23 10.49 5.05
N ILE A 52 -4.61 9.84 6.15
CA ILE A 52 -3.81 9.81 7.39
C ILE A 52 -2.42 9.22 7.13
N ALA A 53 -2.31 8.13 6.37
CA ALA A 53 -1.03 7.51 6.04
C ALA A 53 -0.12 8.46 5.24
N TYR A 54 -0.70 9.23 4.32
CA TYR A 54 0.02 10.25 3.55
C TYR A 54 0.46 11.42 4.44
N ASP A 55 -0.43 11.95 5.27
CA ASP A 55 -0.12 13.07 6.17
C ASP A 55 0.91 12.68 7.23
N MET A 56 0.86 11.44 7.73
CA MET A 56 1.89 10.84 8.59
C MET A 56 3.27 10.92 7.94
N ARG A 57 3.34 10.55 6.65
CA ARG A 57 4.61 10.58 5.91
C ARG A 57 5.09 12.00 5.66
N CYS A 58 4.20 12.91 5.27
CA CYS A 58 4.58 14.30 5.00
C CYS A 58 5.06 15.06 6.25
N ASN A 59 4.50 14.74 7.42
CA ASN A 59 4.77 15.47 8.67
C ASN A 59 5.63 14.65 9.66
N ASP A 60 6.17 13.51 9.22
CA ASP A 60 7.05 12.63 10.00
C ASP A 60 6.49 12.19 11.37
N TYR A 61 5.18 11.97 11.47
CA TYR A 61 4.56 11.39 12.66
C TYR A 61 4.11 9.93 12.42
N VAL A 62 4.24 9.10 13.46
CA VAL A 62 4.07 7.64 13.35
C VAL A 62 2.86 7.08 14.11
N ILE A 63 2.09 7.96 14.76
CA ILE A 63 0.98 7.57 15.63
C ILE A 63 -0.36 8.04 15.07
N ILE A 64 -1.33 7.13 15.08
CA ILE A 64 -2.74 7.39 14.86
C ILE A 64 -3.46 7.29 16.21
N THR A 65 -4.20 8.32 16.55
CA THR A 65 -4.97 8.46 17.78
C THR A 65 -6.47 8.47 17.48
N GLN A 66 -7.30 8.27 18.51
CA GLN A 66 -8.76 8.16 18.35
C GLN A 66 -9.43 9.45 17.88
N ASP A 67 -8.81 10.62 18.11
CA ASP A 67 -9.28 11.91 17.58
C ASP A 67 -9.16 11.99 16.06
N LYS A 68 -8.21 11.26 15.46
CA LYS A 68 -8.00 11.25 14.01
C LYS A 68 -8.83 10.21 13.27
N MET A 69 -9.23 9.13 13.95
CA MET A 69 -9.93 8.00 13.32
C MET A 69 -10.78 7.25 14.37
N PRO A 70 -12.04 6.91 14.06
CA PRO A 70 -12.85 6.07 14.93
C PRO A 70 -12.14 4.76 15.30
N GLN A 71 -12.41 4.26 16.51
CA GLN A 71 -11.70 3.09 17.04
C GLN A 71 -12.02 1.79 16.28
N ALA A 72 -13.22 1.67 15.70
CA ALA A 72 -13.65 0.44 15.03
C ALA A 72 -12.76 0.05 13.83
N PRO A 73 -12.46 0.95 12.86
CA PRO A 73 -11.46 0.69 11.82
C PRO A 73 -10.09 0.29 12.36
N LEU A 74 -9.59 1.00 13.37
CA LEU A 74 -8.27 0.77 13.96
C LEU A 74 -8.16 -0.62 14.60
N ASN A 75 -9.19 -1.03 15.36
CA ASN A 75 -9.27 -2.35 15.96
C ASN A 75 -9.33 -3.47 14.91
N CYS A 76 -10.04 -3.26 13.80
CA CYS A 76 -10.09 -4.23 12.70
C CYS A 76 -8.71 -4.38 12.04
N MET A 77 -8.04 -3.26 11.74
CA MET A 77 -6.69 -3.29 11.18
C MET A 77 -5.67 -3.93 12.14
N GLU A 78 -5.81 -3.71 13.44
CA GLU A 78 -5.01 -4.37 14.47
C GLU A 78 -5.23 -5.90 14.48
N LYS A 79 -6.49 -6.35 14.43
CA LYS A 79 -6.86 -7.78 14.35
C LYS A 79 -6.17 -8.47 13.17
N HIS A 80 -6.15 -7.80 12.02
CA HIS A 80 -5.50 -8.29 10.79
C HIS A 80 -4.01 -7.95 10.69
N LYS A 81 -3.39 -7.51 11.79
CA LYS A 81 -1.95 -7.23 11.92
C LYS A 81 -1.42 -6.18 10.94
N MET A 82 -2.27 -5.23 10.54
CA MET A 82 -1.87 -4.05 9.78
C MET A 82 -1.34 -2.94 10.70
N LEU A 83 -1.92 -2.83 11.89
CA LEU A 83 -1.51 -1.89 12.93
C LEU A 83 -0.98 -2.62 14.17
N ILE A 84 -0.12 -1.94 14.91
CA ILE A 84 0.27 -2.28 16.27
C ILE A 84 -0.40 -1.27 17.20
N LYS A 85 -1.12 -1.77 18.20
CA LYS A 85 -1.65 -0.95 19.29
C LYS A 85 -0.62 -0.82 20.40
N ARG A 86 -0.44 0.40 20.89
CA ARG A 86 0.32 0.77 22.08
C ARG A 86 -0.58 1.57 23.01
N ILE A 87 -0.22 1.63 24.28
CA ILE A 87 -0.87 2.46 25.27
C ILE A 87 0.21 3.43 25.75
N ASP A 88 -0.09 4.72 25.77
CA ASP A 88 0.83 5.73 26.29
C ASP A 88 0.78 5.84 27.83
N GLU A 89 1.57 6.75 28.37
CA GLU A 89 1.67 6.99 29.81
C GLU A 89 0.34 7.46 30.43
N ASN A 90 -0.55 8.05 29.64
CA ASN A 90 -1.87 8.52 30.07
C ASN A 90 -2.98 7.46 29.89
N ASN A 91 -2.59 6.21 29.61
CA ASN A 91 -3.50 5.10 29.33
C ASN A 91 -4.37 5.32 28.06
N CYS A 92 -3.92 6.17 27.14
CA CYS A 92 -4.58 6.43 25.88
C CYS A 92 -4.06 5.47 24.79
N PRO A 93 -4.95 4.82 24.02
CA PRO A 93 -4.53 3.90 22.97
C PRO A 93 -4.01 4.64 21.74
N GLN A 94 -2.92 4.13 21.20
CA GLN A 94 -2.18 4.65 20.06
C GLN A 94 -1.96 3.54 19.04
N TRP A 95 -2.13 3.81 17.75
CA TRP A 95 -1.91 2.83 16.69
C TRP A 95 -0.78 3.27 15.77
N LEU A 96 0.04 2.31 15.37
CA LEU A 96 1.15 2.52 14.45
C LEU A 96 1.05 1.52 13.31
N PHE A 97 1.38 1.93 12.08
CA PHE A 97 1.55 0.97 10.99
C PHE A 97 2.62 -0.04 11.35
N ARG A 98 2.28 -1.34 11.25
CA ARG A 98 3.20 -2.41 11.65
C ARG A 98 4.48 -2.39 10.83
N HIS A 99 4.38 -2.00 9.56
CA HIS A 99 5.49 -1.89 8.62
C HIS A 99 5.29 -0.71 7.66
N GLN A 100 6.40 -0.14 7.20
CA GLN A 100 6.41 0.90 6.18
C GLN A 100 5.67 0.46 4.90
N SER A 101 5.81 -0.81 4.50
CA SER A 101 5.16 -1.34 3.31
C SER A 101 3.63 -1.38 3.39
N ILE A 102 3.05 -1.45 4.59
CA ILE A 102 1.60 -1.33 4.80
C ILE A 102 1.17 0.13 4.63
N MET A 103 1.94 1.06 5.20
CA MET A 103 1.71 2.50 4.99
C MET A 103 1.81 2.85 3.50
N ASP A 104 2.84 2.34 2.80
CA ASP A 104 3.03 2.55 1.36
C ASP A 104 1.83 2.01 0.56
N PHE A 105 1.24 0.88 0.96
CA PHE A 105 0.02 0.37 0.35
C PHE A 105 -1.15 1.34 0.46
N PHE A 106 -1.40 1.90 1.65
CA PHE A 106 -2.48 2.88 1.85
C PHE A 106 -2.21 4.18 1.10
N ILE A 107 -0.97 4.67 1.07
CA ILE A 107 -0.58 5.83 0.25
C ILE A 107 -0.79 5.52 -1.24
N THR A 108 -0.47 4.30 -1.69
CA THR A 108 -0.73 3.89 -3.08
C THR A 108 -2.22 3.95 -3.41
N LYS A 109 -3.10 3.53 -2.49
CA LYS A 109 -4.56 3.66 -2.69
C LYS A 109 -5.02 5.12 -2.79
N LEU A 110 -4.35 6.05 -2.12
CA LEU A 110 -4.58 7.47 -2.31
C LEU A 110 -4.14 7.89 -3.73
N PHE A 111 -2.95 7.49 -4.15
CA PHE A 111 -2.37 7.91 -5.43
C PHE A 111 -3.13 7.38 -6.64
N LEU A 112 -3.72 6.18 -6.56
CA LEU A 112 -4.55 5.63 -7.63
C LEU A 112 -5.82 6.45 -7.93
N ARG A 113 -6.18 7.42 -7.08
CA ARG A 113 -7.30 8.33 -7.32
C ARG A 113 -6.83 9.50 -8.18
N ARG A 114 -7.57 9.78 -9.25
CA ARG A 114 -7.23 10.85 -10.22
C ARG A 114 -7.06 12.22 -9.57
N GLU A 115 -7.83 12.51 -8.53
CA GLU A 115 -7.76 13.76 -7.76
C GLU A 115 -6.40 13.99 -7.06
N HIS A 116 -5.53 12.97 -7.03
CA HIS A 116 -4.23 13.00 -6.37
C HIS A 116 -3.05 12.78 -7.34
N GLU A 117 -3.26 12.91 -8.64
CA GLU A 117 -2.20 12.80 -9.66
C GLU A 117 -1.03 13.77 -9.37
N ASN A 118 -1.33 15.00 -8.97
CA ASN A 118 -0.31 15.99 -8.56
C ASN A 118 0.54 15.52 -7.36
N LYS A 119 -0.02 14.71 -6.45
CA LYS A 119 0.73 14.14 -5.32
C LYS A 119 1.71 13.07 -5.79
N GLN A 120 1.39 12.34 -6.87
CA GLN A 120 2.34 11.40 -7.48
C GLN A 120 3.55 12.17 -8.00
N LEU A 121 3.34 13.22 -8.81
CA LEU A 121 4.46 13.95 -9.41
C LEU A 121 5.35 14.65 -8.38
N LYS A 122 4.77 15.12 -7.27
CA LYS A 122 5.51 15.83 -6.22
C LYS A 122 6.63 15.00 -5.58
N HIS A 123 6.46 13.67 -5.51
CA HIS A 123 7.29 12.81 -4.66
C HIS A 123 8.21 11.89 -5.47
N ILE A 124 8.47 12.18 -6.74
CA ILE A 124 9.28 11.30 -7.61
C ILE A 124 10.70 11.17 -7.09
N ASP A 125 11.29 12.24 -6.57
CA ASP A 125 12.65 12.21 -6.00
C ASP A 125 12.71 11.78 -4.54
N ASP A 126 11.55 11.62 -3.88
CA ASP A 126 11.52 11.31 -2.46
C ASP A 126 11.75 9.80 -2.24
N VAL A 127 12.90 9.49 -1.62
CA VAL A 127 13.32 8.13 -1.27
C VAL A 127 12.28 7.42 -0.41
N GLN A 128 11.54 8.16 0.41
CA GLN A 128 10.51 7.59 1.27
C GLN A 128 9.33 7.03 0.45
N TYR A 129 9.04 7.56 -0.73
CA TYR A 129 7.91 7.13 -1.57
C TYR A 129 8.27 6.03 -2.58
N ARG A 130 9.52 5.55 -2.62
CA ARG A 130 9.94 4.49 -3.54
C ARG A 130 9.03 3.26 -3.50
N GLY A 131 8.64 2.81 -2.31
CA GLY A 131 7.73 1.68 -2.12
C GLY A 131 6.36 1.89 -2.77
N VAL A 132 5.85 3.14 -2.76
CA VAL A 132 4.58 3.52 -3.40
C VAL A 132 4.66 3.36 -4.91
N TYR A 133 5.73 3.85 -5.56
CA TYR A 133 5.92 3.66 -7.01
C TYR A 133 6.04 2.19 -7.40
N PHE A 134 6.73 1.40 -6.57
CA PHE A 134 6.85 -0.04 -6.82
C PHE A 134 5.52 -0.77 -6.73
N LEU A 135 4.63 -0.35 -5.84
CA LEU A 135 3.27 -0.87 -5.77
C LEU A 135 2.39 -0.37 -6.92
N LEU A 136 2.56 0.88 -7.36
CA LEU A 136 1.85 1.43 -8.53
C LEU A 136 2.14 0.62 -9.80
N ALA A 137 3.36 0.11 -10.00
CA ALA A 137 3.68 -0.76 -11.14
C ALA A 137 2.77 -2.02 -11.22
N ASN A 138 2.36 -2.52 -10.06
CA ASN A 138 1.51 -3.71 -9.97
C ASN A 138 0.02 -3.37 -10.03
N LEU A 139 -0.39 -2.22 -9.48
CA LEU A 139 -1.79 -1.89 -9.26
C LEU A 139 -2.41 -0.99 -10.33
N LEU A 140 -1.61 -0.19 -11.04
CA LEU A 140 -2.14 0.70 -12.09
C LEU A 140 -2.73 -0.09 -13.27
N PRO A 141 -3.78 0.42 -13.93
CA PRO A 141 -4.17 -0.04 -15.25
C PRO A 141 -2.99 0.03 -16.23
N GLU A 142 -2.95 -0.88 -17.21
CA GLU A 142 -1.81 -1.03 -18.13
C GLU A 142 -1.40 0.30 -18.81
N ASN A 143 -2.39 1.06 -19.32
CA ASN A 143 -2.16 2.33 -19.98
C ASN A 143 -1.60 3.40 -19.00
N GLU A 144 -2.13 3.45 -17.78
CA GLU A 144 -1.67 4.41 -16.76
C GLU A 144 -0.26 4.03 -16.25
N ALA A 145 0.03 2.74 -16.14
CA ALA A 145 1.36 2.24 -15.78
C ALA A 145 2.40 2.59 -16.86
N GLU A 146 2.03 2.52 -18.15
CA GLU A 146 2.89 2.93 -19.25
C GLU A 146 3.15 4.45 -19.26
N ASN A 147 2.11 5.26 -19.02
CA ASN A 147 2.28 6.72 -18.89
C ASN A 147 3.23 7.07 -17.73
N LEU A 148 3.02 6.45 -16.56
CA LEU A 148 3.90 6.67 -15.40
C LEU A 148 5.33 6.18 -15.68
N LYS A 149 5.50 5.07 -16.40
CA LYS A 149 6.80 4.57 -16.83
C LYS A 149 7.53 5.60 -17.70
N GLU A 150 6.86 6.18 -18.70
CA GLU A 150 7.46 7.21 -19.55
C GLU A 150 7.87 8.45 -18.75
N LEU A 151 7.00 8.88 -17.83
CA LEU A 151 7.29 10.01 -16.95
C LEU A 151 8.51 9.77 -16.06
N LEU A 152 8.62 8.58 -15.46
CA LEU A 152 9.77 8.19 -14.64
C LEU A 152 11.07 8.10 -15.46
N ILE A 153 11.00 7.66 -16.72
CA ILE A 153 12.18 7.60 -17.62
C ILE A 153 12.66 9.02 -17.96
N ASN A 154 11.75 9.90 -18.37
CA ASN A 154 12.09 11.28 -18.71
C ASN A 154 12.67 12.01 -17.49
N HIS A 155 12.03 11.86 -16.34
CA HIS A 155 12.52 12.42 -15.08
C HIS A 155 13.93 11.90 -14.73
N ALA A 156 14.16 10.60 -14.88
CA ALA A 156 15.48 10.01 -14.62
C ALA A 156 16.55 10.46 -15.62
N ALA A 157 16.18 10.78 -16.87
CA ALA A 157 17.09 11.36 -17.85
C ALA A 157 17.52 12.80 -17.44
N ASP A 158 16.59 13.58 -16.89
CA ASP A 158 16.86 14.95 -16.43
C ASP A 158 17.67 14.98 -15.13
N THR A 159 17.37 14.11 -14.16
CA THR A 159 18.00 14.11 -12.83
C THR A 159 19.17 13.12 -12.68
N LYS A 160 19.36 12.22 -13.65
CA LYS A 160 20.30 11.07 -13.62
C LYS A 160 20.03 10.06 -12.49
N ASN A 161 18.86 10.11 -11.86
CA ASN A 161 18.46 9.18 -10.80
C ASN A 161 17.54 8.09 -11.36
N HIS A 162 18.12 6.95 -11.72
CA HIS A 162 17.39 5.82 -12.31
C HIS A 162 16.83 4.81 -11.29
N SER A 163 16.99 5.05 -9.99
CA SER A 163 16.68 4.05 -8.96
C SER A 163 15.21 3.62 -8.94
N ILE A 164 14.28 4.56 -9.18
CA ILE A 164 12.85 4.28 -9.22
C ILE A 164 12.45 3.73 -10.58
N SER A 165 12.92 4.34 -11.67
CA SER A 165 12.56 3.92 -13.03
C SER A 165 12.93 2.47 -13.30
N ASP A 166 14.14 2.05 -12.92
CA ASP A 166 14.64 0.71 -13.22
C ASP A 166 13.84 -0.37 -12.50
N GLU A 167 13.59 -0.19 -11.20
CA GLU A 167 12.79 -1.14 -10.41
C GLU A 167 11.31 -1.13 -10.80
N PHE A 168 10.75 0.04 -11.13
CA PHE A 168 9.39 0.13 -11.67
C PHE A 168 9.24 -0.68 -12.97
N ILE A 169 10.18 -0.51 -13.91
CA ILE A 169 10.19 -1.23 -15.19
C ILE A 169 10.35 -2.74 -14.98
N LYS A 170 11.24 -3.18 -14.06
CA LYS A 170 11.41 -4.60 -13.74
C LYS A 170 10.11 -5.22 -13.24
N LYS A 171 9.40 -4.54 -12.32
CA LYS A 171 8.11 -5.00 -11.78
C LYS A 171 7.02 -5.05 -12.85
N LEU A 172 6.89 -4.00 -13.65
CA LEU A 172 5.92 -3.94 -14.75
C LEU A 172 6.16 -5.07 -15.79
N ARG A 173 7.42 -5.33 -16.15
CA ARG A 173 7.78 -6.46 -17.03
C ARG A 173 7.45 -7.81 -16.40
N GLY A 174 7.70 -7.98 -15.09
CA GLY A 174 7.35 -9.19 -14.34
C GLY A 174 5.85 -9.48 -14.39
N ARG A 175 5.03 -8.47 -14.10
CA ARG A 175 3.56 -8.54 -14.19
C ARG A 175 3.09 -9.00 -15.57
N ARG A 176 3.63 -8.42 -16.65
CA ARG A 176 3.29 -8.79 -18.04
C ARG A 176 3.61 -10.25 -18.37
N LYS A 177 4.77 -10.75 -17.94
CA LYS A 177 5.16 -12.15 -18.19
C LYS A 177 4.19 -13.13 -17.54
N MET A 178 3.77 -12.84 -16.31
CA MET A 178 2.80 -13.67 -15.58
C MET A 178 1.42 -13.66 -16.24
N SER A 179 0.92 -12.49 -16.65
CA SER A 179 -0.38 -12.38 -17.34
C SER A 179 -0.41 -13.17 -18.65
N LYS A 180 0.71 -13.22 -19.39
CA LYS A 180 0.82 -14.05 -20.60
C LYS A 180 0.77 -15.54 -20.30
N LEU A 181 1.45 -15.99 -19.24
CA LEU A 181 1.47 -17.40 -18.82
C LEU A 181 0.09 -17.91 -18.39
N THR A 182 -0.72 -17.08 -17.71
CA THR A 182 -2.07 -17.43 -17.28
C THR A 182 -3.12 -17.39 -18.39
N THR A 183 -2.85 -16.68 -19.49
CA THR A 183 -3.77 -16.63 -20.66
C THR A 183 -3.48 -17.77 -21.66
N SER A 184 -2.31 -18.40 -21.57
CA SER A 184 -1.88 -19.52 -22.41
C SER A 184 -2.15 -20.92 -21.83
N ALA A 185 -2.82 -20.99 -20.68
CA ALA A 185 -3.23 -22.23 -20.00
C ALA A 185 -4.75 -22.35 -20.02
#